data_AF-A0A7C2LHV7-F1
#
_entry.id   AF-A0A7C2LHV7-F1
#
_cell.length_a   1.000
_cell.length_b   1.000
_cell.length_c   1.000
_cell.angle_alpha   90.00
_cell.angle_beta   90.00
_cell.angle_gamma   90.00
#
_symmetry.space_group_name_H-M   'P 1'
#
loop_
_entity.id
_entity.type
_entity.pdbx_description
1 polymer ?
#
loop_
_entity_poly.entity_id
_entity_poly.type
_entity_poly.pdbx_seq_one_letter_code
_entity_poly.pdbx_strand_id
1 'polypeptide(L)'
;MIGIDWFNVVITIESYLKGALLFTADDGVIRDAAKVHGSYRESALTERALNLLLDTLTEQCPRRLDFFLDSPISHSKRIRDDLEVTLRSRPGKFSFSLTLAPSADYCLKNYAGLAASSDSVIIDHCREVIDLPAIVLSARFSFTAPPLSALFP
;
A
#
# COMPACT_ATOMS: atom_id res chain seq x y z
N MET A 1 -13.12 -7.87 -2.31
CA MET A 1 -12.50 -6.84 -3.16
C MET A 1 -11.56 -6.06 -2.26
N ILE A 2 -10.48 -5.50 -2.81
CA ILE A 2 -9.52 -4.75 -2.01
C ILE A 2 -9.35 -3.36 -2.63
N GLY A 3 -9.60 -2.34 -1.83
CA GLY A 3 -9.33 -0.94 -2.14
C GLY A 3 -7.95 -0.60 -1.61
N ILE A 4 -7.09 -0.04 -2.44
CA ILE A 4 -5.67 0.16 -2.12
C ILE A 4 -5.34 1.64 -2.17
N ASP A 5 -4.87 2.20 -1.04
CA ASP A 5 -4.11 3.45 -1.06
C ASP A 5 -2.73 3.13 -1.62
N TRP A 6 -2.55 3.48 -2.89
CA TRP A 6 -1.35 3.13 -3.63
C TRP A 6 -0.08 3.71 -2.99
N PHE A 7 -0.11 4.99 -2.61
CA PHE A 7 1.07 5.65 -2.09
C PHE A 7 1.42 5.12 -0.72
N ASN A 8 0.42 4.97 0.16
CA ASN A 8 0.65 4.42 1.49
C ASN A 8 1.30 3.02 1.42
N VAL A 9 0.73 2.11 0.63
CA VAL A 9 1.25 0.75 0.52
C VAL A 9 2.66 0.70 -0.08
N VAL A 10 2.89 1.41 -1.20
CA VAL A 10 4.20 1.38 -1.88
C VAL A 10 5.27 2.06 -1.02
N ILE A 11 4.96 3.18 -0.36
CA ILE A 11 5.90 3.88 0.52
C ILE A 11 6.31 3.00 1.70
N THR A 12 5.38 2.27 2.33
CA THR A 12 5.73 1.38 3.45
C THR A 12 6.66 0.24 3.02
N ILE A 13 6.38 -0.39 1.86
CA ILE A 13 7.28 -1.43 1.31
C ILE A 13 8.63 -0.83 0.93
N GLU A 14 8.68 0.36 0.32
CA GLU A 14 9.92 1.06 0.03
C GLU A 14 10.72 1.39 1.28
N SER A 15 10.07 1.85 2.34
CA SER A 15 10.70 2.16 3.62
C SER A 15 11.42 0.93 4.18
N TYR A 16 10.77 -0.24 4.14
CA TYR A 16 11.45 -1.51 4.47
C TYR A 16 12.67 -1.76 3.59
N LEU A 17 12.54 -1.64 2.27
CA LEU A 17 13.64 -1.89 1.32
C LEU A 17 14.81 -0.90 1.48
N LYS A 18 14.55 0.30 2.01
CA LYS A 18 15.57 1.30 2.38
C LYS A 18 16.27 0.98 3.70
N GLY A 19 15.81 -0.02 4.45
CA GLY A 19 16.27 -0.33 5.80
C GLY A 19 15.73 0.64 6.85
N ALA A 20 14.66 1.38 6.55
CA ALA A 20 13.99 2.22 7.53
C ALA A 20 13.27 1.36 8.57
N LEU A 21 13.14 1.91 9.77
CA LEU A 21 12.43 1.26 10.87
C LEU A 21 10.93 1.19 10.56
N LEU A 22 10.39 -0.03 10.56
CA LEU A 22 8.97 -0.32 10.58
C LEU A 22 8.57 -0.90 11.94
N PHE A 23 7.37 -0.58 12.41
CA PHE A 23 6.83 -1.07 13.67
C PHE A 23 5.33 -1.33 13.56
N THR A 24 4.81 -2.23 14.40
CA THR A 24 3.37 -2.45 14.55
C THR A 24 2.81 -1.44 15.56
N ALA A 25 1.81 -0.68 15.13
CA ALA A 25 1.08 0.25 15.98
C ALA A 25 0.01 -0.50 16.82
N ASP A 26 -0.63 0.22 17.75
CA ASP A 26 -1.62 -0.36 18.68
C ASP A 26 -2.86 -0.92 17.97
N ASP A 27 -3.10 -0.49 16.72
CA ASP A 27 -4.15 -0.98 15.83
C ASP A 27 -3.77 -2.27 15.07
N GLY A 28 -2.54 -2.77 15.27
CA GLY A 28 -2.02 -3.97 14.61
C GLY A 28 -1.46 -3.75 13.20
N VAL A 29 -1.45 -2.50 12.70
CA VAL A 29 -0.94 -2.15 11.36
C VAL A 29 0.51 -1.69 11.45
N ILE A 30 1.33 -2.09 10.47
CA ILE A 30 2.71 -1.65 10.36
C ILE A 30 2.80 -0.23 9.83
N ARG A 31 3.71 0.56 10.39
CA ARG A 31 3.97 1.94 10.01
C ARG A 31 5.46 2.17 9.85
N ASP A 32 5.84 3.03 8.92
CA ASP A 32 7.19 3.53 8.84
C ASP A 32 7.40 4.72 9.79
N ALA A 33 8.58 4.79 10.39
CA ALA A 33 8.96 5.92 11.23
C ALA A 33 9.39 7.16 10.40
N ALA A 34 9.53 7.04 9.08
CA ALA A 34 10.12 8.06 8.22
C ALA A 34 9.15 9.20 7.86
N LYS A 35 7.85 9.05 8.14
CA LYS A 35 6.81 10.08 8.05
C LYS A 35 6.93 10.94 6.78
N VAL A 36 6.96 10.27 5.62
CA VAL A 36 7.05 10.95 4.31
C VAL A 36 5.71 11.61 4.00
N HIS A 37 5.57 12.90 4.28
CA HIS A 37 4.39 13.69 3.91
C HIS A 37 4.64 14.57 2.68
N GLY A 38 3.77 14.46 1.68
CA GLY A 38 3.55 15.49 0.64
C GLY A 38 4.54 15.56 -0.53
N SER A 39 5.67 14.84 -0.50
CA SER A 39 6.67 14.86 -1.57
C SER A 39 7.12 13.47 -2.01
N TYR A 40 6.16 12.58 -2.31
CA TYR A 40 6.53 11.30 -2.91
C TYR A 40 7.32 11.53 -4.20
N ARG A 41 8.47 10.86 -4.29
CA ARG A 41 9.30 10.78 -5.48
C ARG A 41 9.67 9.33 -5.69
N GLU A 42 9.44 8.83 -6.90
CA GLU A 42 9.88 7.50 -7.27
C GLU A 42 11.38 7.38 -7.04
N SER A 43 11.79 6.23 -6.53
CA SER A 43 13.18 5.86 -6.32
C SER A 43 13.50 4.60 -7.12
N ALA A 44 14.78 4.23 -7.20
CA ALA A 44 15.16 2.94 -7.76
C ALA A 44 14.49 1.74 -7.06
N LEU A 45 13.92 1.94 -5.86
CA LEU A 45 13.20 0.92 -5.11
C LEU A 45 11.70 0.88 -5.40
N THR A 46 11.12 1.90 -6.04
CA THR A 46 9.69 1.94 -6.38
C THR A 46 9.29 0.77 -7.27
N GLU A 47 10.06 0.51 -8.32
CA GLU A 47 9.80 -0.62 -9.22
C GLU A 47 9.90 -1.95 -8.48
N ARG A 48 10.87 -2.08 -7.57
CA ARG A 48 11.04 -3.28 -6.74
C ARG A 48 9.85 -3.46 -5.78
N ALA A 49 9.44 -2.41 -5.08
CA ALA A 49 8.29 -2.44 -4.19
C ALA A 49 7.00 -2.82 -4.93
N LEU A 50 6.81 -2.24 -6.11
CA LEU A 50 5.71 -2.55 -7.01
C LEU A 50 5.68 -4.03 -7.41
N ASN A 51 6.83 -4.56 -7.85
CA ASN A 51 6.90 -5.95 -8.25
C ASN A 51 6.59 -6.91 -7.09
N LEU A 52 7.12 -6.65 -5.90
CA LEU A 52 6.81 -7.45 -4.70
C LEU A 52 5.32 -7.42 -4.35
N LEU A 53 4.71 -6.23 -4.41
CA LEU A 53 3.29 -6.05 -4.16
C LEU A 53 2.45 -6.87 -5.14
N LEU A 54 2.69 -6.69 -6.44
CA LEU A 54 1.89 -7.32 -7.47
C LEU A 54 2.13 -8.83 -7.56
N ASP A 55 3.35 -9.33 -7.32
CA ASP A 55 3.61 -10.77 -7.28
C ASP A 55 2.78 -11.41 -6.17
N THR A 56 2.73 -10.75 -5.01
CA THR A 56 1.97 -11.21 -3.84
C THR A 56 0.47 -11.18 -4.14
N LEU A 57 -0.03 -10.11 -4.75
CA LEU A 57 -1.43 -10.03 -5.16
C LEU A 57 -1.80 -11.09 -6.22
N THR A 58 -0.91 -11.39 -7.18
CA THR A 58 -1.13 -12.45 -8.15
C THR A 58 -1.23 -13.82 -7.47
N GLU A 59 -0.37 -14.12 -6.50
CA GLU A 59 -0.41 -15.39 -5.75
C GLU A 59 -1.69 -15.52 -4.88
N GLN A 60 -2.11 -14.41 -4.26
CA GLN A 60 -3.32 -14.38 -3.40
C GLN A 60 -4.64 -14.38 -4.19
N CYS A 61 -4.60 -14.18 -5.51
CA CYS A 61 -5.75 -14.26 -6.43
C CYS A 61 -7.02 -13.50 -5.97
N PRO A 62 -6.93 -12.21 -5.60
CA PRO A 62 -8.10 -11.43 -5.21
C PRO A 62 -9.07 -11.29 -6.39
N ARG A 63 -10.38 -11.28 -6.13
CA ARG A 63 -11.37 -11.12 -7.21
C ARG A 63 -11.25 -9.77 -7.93
N ARG A 64 -10.98 -8.69 -7.18
CA ARG A 64 -10.93 -7.31 -7.68
C ARG A 64 -10.03 -6.43 -6.84
N LEU A 65 -9.25 -5.59 -7.51
CA LEU A 65 -8.34 -4.58 -6.94
C LEU A 65 -8.70 -3.18 -7.43
N ASP A 66 -9.02 -2.27 -6.53
CA ASP A 66 -9.31 -0.88 -6.88
C ASP A 66 -8.22 0.01 -6.26
N PHE A 67 -7.33 0.55 -7.10
CA PHE A 67 -6.24 1.40 -6.65
C PHE A 67 -6.66 2.87 -6.67
N PHE A 68 -6.45 3.55 -5.56
CA PHE A 68 -6.68 4.98 -5.40
C PHE A 68 -5.33 5.69 -5.28
N LEU A 69 -5.13 6.69 -6.13
CA LEU A 69 -3.93 7.52 -6.16
C LEU A 69 -4.34 8.97 -5.90
N ASP A 70 -3.69 9.63 -4.95
CA ASP A 70 -3.92 11.05 -4.69
C ASP A 70 -3.50 11.90 -5.89
N SER A 71 -4.48 12.57 -6.51
CA SER A 71 -4.28 13.46 -7.65
C SER A 71 -3.40 14.67 -7.34
N PRO A 72 -3.37 15.25 -6.11
CA PRO A 72 -2.45 16.33 -5.78
C PRO A 72 -0.98 15.91 -5.73
N ILE A 73 -0.67 14.62 -5.65
CA ILE A 73 0.72 14.15 -5.65
C ILE A 73 1.35 14.36 -7.04
N SER A 74 2.56 14.92 -7.05
CA SER A 74 3.29 15.20 -8.28
C SER A 74 3.48 13.94 -9.12
N HIS A 75 3.27 14.05 -10.42
CA HIS A 75 3.36 12.94 -11.39
C HIS A 75 2.37 11.77 -11.14
N SER A 76 1.35 11.93 -10.29
CA SER A 76 0.34 10.90 -10.00
C SER A 76 -0.30 10.31 -11.25
N LYS A 77 -0.59 11.14 -12.27
CA LYS A 77 -1.10 10.68 -13.56
C LYS A 77 -0.13 9.75 -14.30
N ARG A 78 1.16 10.13 -14.38
CA ARG A 78 2.18 9.28 -15.03
C ARG A 78 2.32 7.96 -14.28
N ILE A 79 2.42 8.02 -12.95
CA ILE A 79 2.51 6.82 -12.09
C ILE A 79 1.31 5.90 -12.31
N ARG A 80 0.09 6.46 -12.40
CA ARG A 80 -1.12 5.71 -12.71
C ARG A 80 -1.05 5.02 -14.07
N ASP A 81 -0.56 5.71 -15.09
CA ASP A 81 -0.47 5.18 -16.44
C ASP A 81 0.59 4.06 -16.53
N ASP A 82 1.74 4.25 -15.86
CA ASP A 82 2.80 3.23 -15.75
C ASP A 82 2.27 1.99 -15.01
N LEU A 83 1.57 2.17 -13.90
CA LEU A 83 0.91 1.10 -13.15
C LEU A 83 -0.11 0.33 -14.00
N GLU A 84 -0.88 1.02 -14.85
CA GLU A 84 -1.82 0.37 -15.76
C GLU A 84 -1.11 -0.58 -16.72
N VAL A 85 0.00 -0.13 -17.31
CA VAL A 85 0.80 -0.95 -18.23
C VAL A 85 1.33 -2.19 -17.51
N THR A 86 1.87 -2.03 -16.30
CA THR A 86 2.37 -3.15 -15.48
C THR A 86 1.27 -4.12 -15.08
N LEU A 87 0.08 -3.65 -14.71
CA LEU A 87 -1.04 -4.52 -14.34
C LEU A 87 -1.54 -5.33 -15.54
N ARG A 88 -1.62 -4.72 -16.73
CA ARG A 88 -2.06 -5.41 -17.95
C ARG A 88 -1.06 -6.43 -18.48
N SER A 89 0.23 -6.26 -18.19
CA SER A 89 1.27 -7.20 -18.62
C SER A 89 1.39 -8.43 -17.70
N ARG A 90 0.75 -8.42 -16.52
CA ARG A 90 0.87 -9.50 -15.55
C ARG A 90 -0.09 -10.65 -15.82
N PRO A 91 0.36 -11.91 -15.64
CA PRO A 91 -0.52 -13.06 -15.66
C PRO A 91 -1.38 -13.04 -14.39
N GLY A 92 -2.63 -12.60 -14.51
CA GLY A 92 -3.57 -12.52 -13.38
C GLY A 92 -5.02 -12.56 -13.86
N LYS A 93 -5.90 -13.16 -13.03
CA LYS A 93 -7.35 -13.23 -13.29
C LYS A 93 -8.16 -12.23 -12.45
N PHE A 94 -7.51 -11.20 -11.92
CA PHE A 94 -8.19 -10.17 -11.14
C PHE A 94 -8.63 -9.01 -12.05
N SER A 95 -9.86 -8.53 -11.86
CA SER A 95 -10.26 -7.25 -12.42
C SER A 95 -9.61 -6.11 -11.62
N PHE A 96 -9.25 -5.01 -12.26
CA PHE A 96 -8.74 -3.85 -11.54
C PHE A 96 -9.30 -2.51 -12.04
N SER A 97 -9.29 -1.50 -11.18
CA SER A 97 -9.48 -0.09 -11.57
C SER A 97 -8.39 0.79 -10.98
N LEU A 98 -8.08 1.88 -11.68
CA LEU A 98 -7.13 2.88 -11.26
C LEU A 98 -7.83 4.24 -11.22
N THR A 99 -7.87 4.88 -10.05
CA THR A 99 -8.58 6.14 -9.86
C THR A 99 -7.64 7.19 -9.29
N LEU A 100 -7.50 8.31 -10.01
CA LEU A 100 -6.93 9.53 -9.45
C LEU A 100 -8.02 10.24 -8.65
N ALA A 101 -7.87 10.27 -7.33
CA ALA A 101 -8.82 10.87 -6.40
C ALA A 101 -8.21 12.13 -5.77
N PRO A 102 -8.99 13.18 -5.44
CA PRO A 102 -8.50 14.30 -4.63
C PRO A 102 -7.95 13.84 -3.27
N SER A 103 -8.47 12.72 -2.77
CA SER A 103 -8.04 12.05 -1.55
C SER A 103 -8.38 10.55 -1.67
N ALA A 104 -7.37 9.69 -1.57
CA ALA A 104 -7.55 8.24 -1.48
C ALA A 104 -8.38 7.86 -0.24
N ASP A 105 -8.18 8.58 0.87
CA ASP A 105 -8.92 8.38 2.11
C ASP A 105 -10.44 8.46 1.92
N TYR A 106 -10.90 9.47 1.20
CA TYR A 106 -12.33 9.65 0.95
C TYR A 106 -12.94 8.46 0.19
N CYS A 107 -12.19 7.90 -0.76
CA CYS A 107 -12.60 6.71 -1.51
C CYS A 107 -12.62 5.47 -0.62
N LEU A 108 -11.61 5.29 0.24
CA LEU A 108 -11.47 4.11 1.08
C LEU A 108 -12.47 4.05 2.24
N LYS A 109 -12.82 5.20 2.86
CA LYS A 109 -13.82 5.26 3.93
C LYS A 109 -15.15 4.61 3.58
N ASN A 110 -15.56 4.70 2.32
CA ASN A 110 -16.84 4.18 1.83
C ASN A 110 -16.67 2.90 0.99
N TYR A 111 -15.48 2.30 1.00
CA TYR A 111 -15.21 1.13 0.18
C TYR A 111 -15.91 -0.12 0.75
N ALA A 112 -16.56 -0.88 -0.13
CA ALA A 112 -17.40 -2.01 0.27
C ALA A 112 -16.62 -3.29 0.61
N GLY A 113 -15.29 -3.30 0.42
CA GLY A 113 -14.41 -4.43 0.70
C GLY A 113 -13.31 -4.09 1.70
N LEU A 114 -12.21 -4.84 1.67
CA LEU A 114 -11.04 -4.59 2.50
C LEU A 114 -10.34 -3.30 2.05
N ALA A 115 -10.04 -2.40 2.97
CA ALA A 115 -9.21 -1.23 2.71
C ALA A 115 -7.75 -1.50 3.08
N ALA A 116 -6.81 -1.25 2.17
CA ALA A 116 -5.38 -1.32 2.42
C ALA A 116 -4.82 0.11 2.54
N SER A 117 -4.71 0.58 3.78
CA SER A 117 -4.08 1.85 4.16
C SER A 117 -3.62 1.77 5.61
N SER A 118 -2.54 2.48 5.93
CA SER A 118 -2.02 2.65 7.27
C SER A 118 -2.46 3.98 7.90
N ASP A 119 -3.38 4.75 7.30
CA ASP A 119 -3.90 5.96 7.93
C ASP A 119 -4.88 5.59 9.06
N SER A 120 -4.63 6.09 10.27
CA SER A 120 -5.48 5.82 11.45
C SER A 120 -6.94 6.22 11.22
N VAL A 121 -7.18 7.30 10.47
CA VAL A 121 -8.54 7.76 10.17
C VAL A 121 -9.28 6.74 9.29
N ILE A 122 -8.57 6.06 8.39
CA ILE A 122 -9.14 4.96 7.59
C ILE A 122 -9.36 3.73 8.45
N ILE A 123 -8.42 3.42 9.34
CA ILE A 123 -8.52 2.28 10.24
C ILE A 123 -9.73 2.40 11.18
N ASP A 124 -9.99 3.59 11.70
CA ASP A 124 -11.12 3.83 12.61
C ASP A 124 -12.49 3.83 11.92
N HIS A 125 -12.56 4.11 10.62
CA HIS A 125 -13.83 4.31 9.89
C HIS A 125 -14.16 3.17 8.91
N CYS A 126 -13.18 2.41 8.46
CA CYS A 126 -13.42 1.28 7.58
C CYS A 126 -13.89 0.06 8.37
N ARG A 127 -14.83 -0.68 7.77
CA ARG A 127 -15.39 -1.89 8.39
C ARG A 127 -14.34 -2.99 8.54
N GLU A 128 -13.47 -3.13 7.54
CA GLU A 128 -12.42 -4.15 7.50
C GLU A 128 -11.20 -3.56 6.80
N VAL A 129 -10.04 -3.69 7.45
CA VAL A 129 -8.74 -3.20 6.97
C VAL A 129 -7.81 -4.38 6.79
N ILE A 130 -6.95 -4.29 5.78
CA ILE A 130 -5.88 -5.26 5.53
C ILE A 130 -4.53 -4.55 5.50
N ASP A 131 -3.59 -5.06 6.28
CA ASP A 131 -2.20 -4.59 6.24
C ASP A 131 -1.46 -5.27 5.07
N LEU A 132 -1.67 -4.72 3.88
CA LEU A 132 -1.08 -5.24 2.66
C LEU A 132 0.47 -5.17 2.66
N PRO A 133 1.11 -4.10 3.16
CA PRO A 133 2.56 -4.09 3.38
C PRO A 133 3.03 -5.24 4.27
N ALA A 134 2.40 -5.51 5.41
CA ALA A 134 2.80 -6.62 6.29
C ALA A 134 2.70 -7.98 5.59
N ILE A 135 1.64 -8.21 4.82
CA ILE A 135 1.47 -9.45 4.04
C ILE A 135 2.61 -9.61 3.03
N VAL A 136 2.93 -8.55 2.27
CA VAL A 136 4.03 -8.58 1.29
C VAL A 136 5.36 -8.86 1.98
N LEU A 137 5.67 -8.15 3.07
CA LEU A 137 6.95 -8.27 3.75
C LEU A 137 7.11 -9.62 4.46
N SER A 138 6.04 -10.16 5.05
CA SER A 138 6.03 -11.50 5.61
C SER A 138 6.24 -12.56 4.52
N ALA A 139 5.50 -12.47 3.40
CA ALA A 139 5.59 -13.45 2.32
C ALA A 139 6.96 -13.45 1.61
N ARG A 140 7.58 -12.27 1.47
CA ARG A 140 8.81 -12.09 0.67
C ARG A 140 10.09 -12.16 1.49
N PHE A 141 10.02 -11.83 2.78
CA PHE A 141 11.20 -11.70 3.64
C PHE A 141 11.06 -12.37 5.01
N SER A 142 9.93 -13.03 5.32
CA SER A 142 9.64 -13.52 6.68
C SER A 142 9.73 -12.42 7.74
N PHE A 143 9.48 -11.17 7.34
CA PHE A 143 9.58 -10.02 8.24
C PHE A 143 8.37 -9.97 9.16
N THR A 144 8.64 -9.72 10.45
CA THR A 144 7.63 -9.38 11.44
C THR A 144 8.05 -8.08 12.10
N ALA A 145 7.19 -7.06 12.01
CA ALA A 145 7.48 -5.77 12.62
C ALA A 145 7.41 -5.91 14.16
N PRO A 146 8.36 -5.34 14.91
CA PRO A 146 8.26 -5.29 16.36
C PRO A 146 7.11 -4.35 16.76
N PRO A 147 6.45 -4.58 17.91
CA PRO A 147 5.49 -3.63 18.45
C PRO A 147 6.21 -2.33 18.84
N LEU A 148 5.52 -1.18 18.72
CA LEU A 148 6.08 0.12 19.08
C LEU A 148 6.66 0.15 20.51
N SER A 149 6.02 -0.55 21.44
CA SER A 149 6.47 -0.68 22.84
C SER A 149 7.83 -1.36 23.00
N ALA A 150 8.27 -2.15 22.03
CA ALA A 150 9.58 -2.80 22.06
C ALA A 150 10.72 -1.92 21.53
N LEU A 151 10.41 -0.77 20.92
CA LEU A 151 11.40 0.14 20.33
C LEU A 151 11.96 1.17 21.33
N PHE A 152 11.21 1.47 22.38
CA PHE A 152 11.57 2.45 23.40
C PHE A 152 11.43 1.81 24.80
N PRO A 153 12.45 1.05 25.25
CA PRO A 153 12.46 0.40 26.56
C PRO A 153 12.62 1.38 27.73
#